data_AF-A4CGC0-F1
#
_entry.id   AF-A4CGC0-F1
#
_cell.length_a   1.000
_cell.length_b   1.000
_cell.length_c   1.000
_cell.angle_alpha   90.00
_cell.angle_beta   90.00
_cell.angle_gamma   90.00
#
_symmetry.space_group_name_H-M   'P 1'
#
loop_
_entity.id
_entity.type
_entity.pdbx_description
1 polymer ?
#
loop_
_entity_poly.entity_id
_entity_poly.type
_entity_poly.pdbx_seq_one_letter_code
_entity_poly.pdbx_strand_id
1 'polypeptide(L)'
;MQQLMTPTRLCFALLLLLFLPLPGLAQPSVPAGGIPHAGATTGEDAAVAESVAVTAVEIPEHIGAIVDSLALVNEIHGSYVGFSGATTRQYEHFIQLSQLACPEELLLFTSHENAVVRAYAFWALARQQYEGLEKVLLEHARDEALVREVQGGMVTTVPLIDFMQWVVDPDLLDTESKKLDTDVFRQISEIRFSDR
;
A
#
# COMPACT_ATOMS: atom_id res chain seq x y z
N MET A 1 -13.00 -30.45 19.11
CA MET A 1 -12.18 -31.00 18.02
C MET A 1 -12.95 -30.86 16.72
N GLN A 2 -12.61 -29.86 15.91
CA GLN A 2 -12.84 -29.86 14.46
C GLN A 2 -12.02 -28.68 13.92
N GLN A 3 -10.77 -28.98 13.58
CA GLN A 3 -9.98 -28.17 12.67
C GLN A 3 -10.50 -28.41 11.26
N LEU A 4 -10.65 -27.39 10.44
CA LEU A 4 -10.51 -27.55 9.00
C LEU A 4 -10.16 -26.23 8.30
N MET A 5 -8.88 -26.16 7.93
CA MET A 5 -8.32 -25.69 6.65
C MET A 5 -8.63 -24.26 6.16
N THR A 6 -7.58 -23.45 6.20
CA THR A 6 -7.30 -22.36 5.26
C THR A 6 -6.87 -22.90 3.88
N PRO A 7 -7.18 -22.19 2.79
CA PRO A 7 -6.34 -22.17 1.59
C PRO A 7 -5.82 -20.73 1.40
N THR A 8 -4.54 -20.47 1.68
CA THR A 8 -3.42 -20.52 0.73
C THR A 8 -3.68 -19.76 -0.58
N ARG A 9 -2.88 -18.70 -0.72
CA ARG A 9 -2.67 -17.81 -1.87
C ARG A 9 -2.84 -18.49 -3.23
N LEU A 10 -3.66 -17.89 -4.10
CA LEU A 10 -3.63 -18.15 -5.53
C LEU A 10 -3.50 -16.81 -6.26
N CYS A 11 -2.28 -16.52 -6.72
CA CYS A 11 -2.00 -15.51 -7.73
C CYS A 11 -2.79 -15.87 -9.01
N PHE A 12 -3.85 -15.13 -9.30
CA PHE A 12 -4.46 -15.15 -10.63
C PHE A 12 -3.82 -14.06 -11.48
N ALA A 13 -2.66 -14.38 -12.03
CA ALA A 13 -2.30 -13.89 -13.35
C ALA A 13 -3.02 -14.75 -14.39
N LEU A 14 -3.54 -14.09 -15.43
CA LEU A 14 -3.82 -14.58 -16.79
C LEU A 14 -5.28 -14.35 -17.23
N LEU A 15 -5.50 -13.33 -18.06
CA LEU A 15 -6.19 -13.56 -19.34
C LEU A 15 -5.77 -12.51 -20.38
N LEU A 16 -4.81 -12.91 -21.22
CA LEU A 16 -4.67 -12.41 -22.59
C LEU A 16 -5.99 -12.63 -23.33
N LEU A 17 -6.42 -11.63 -24.11
CA LEU A 17 -6.73 -11.72 -25.55
C LEU A 17 -7.54 -10.50 -25.98
N LEU A 18 -6.93 -9.63 -26.80
CA LEU A 18 -7.54 -9.08 -28.01
C LEU A 18 -6.42 -8.48 -28.88
N PHE A 19 -5.87 -9.35 -29.73
CA PHE A 19 -5.02 -9.02 -30.87
C PHE A 19 -5.92 -8.61 -32.05
N LEU A 20 -5.68 -7.44 -32.66
CA LEU A 20 -5.93 -7.20 -34.08
C LEU A 20 -4.85 -6.23 -34.66
N PRO A 21 -4.51 -6.30 -35.97
CA PRO A 21 -3.16 -5.98 -36.48
C PRO A 21 -3.04 -4.70 -37.35
N LEU A 22 -1.85 -4.06 -37.28
CA LEU A 22 -0.91 -3.44 -38.28
C LEU A 22 -1.46 -2.68 -39.53
N PRO A 23 -0.73 -1.71 -40.17
CA PRO A 23 0.74 -1.65 -40.31
C PRO A 23 1.42 -0.25 -40.35
N GLY A 24 2.76 -0.26 -40.26
CA GLY A 24 3.61 0.68 -41.00
C GLY A 24 4.44 1.64 -40.14
N LEU A 25 5.77 1.40 -40.08
CA LEU A 25 6.77 2.25 -40.74
C LEU A 25 8.19 1.69 -40.54
N ALA A 26 8.86 1.53 -41.68
CA ALA A 26 10.30 1.54 -41.98
C ALA A 26 11.35 1.25 -40.90
N GLN A 27 12.18 0.24 -41.17
CA GLN A 27 13.53 0.09 -40.62
C GLN A 27 14.59 0.71 -41.54
N PRO A 28 15.75 1.10 -40.99
CA PRO A 28 17.01 0.88 -41.70
C PRO A 28 18.09 0.19 -40.85
N SER A 29 18.54 -0.97 -41.37
CA SER A 29 19.92 -1.46 -41.56
C SER A 29 21.00 -1.27 -40.47
N VAL A 30 21.50 -2.42 -40.01
CA VAL A 30 22.76 -2.71 -39.29
C VAL A 30 24.00 -2.48 -40.18
N PRO A 31 25.18 -2.22 -39.59
CA PRO A 31 26.34 -3.08 -39.89
C PRO A 31 27.13 -3.54 -38.66
N ALA A 32 27.93 -4.58 -38.90
CA ALA A 32 28.53 -5.53 -37.98
C ALA A 32 29.91 -5.16 -37.41
N GLY A 33 30.33 -5.92 -36.39
CA GLY A 33 31.71 -6.09 -35.90
C GLY A 33 31.86 -5.76 -34.40
N GLY A 34 32.54 -6.49 -33.54
CA GLY A 34 33.36 -7.72 -33.62
C GLY A 34 33.73 -8.16 -32.18
N ILE A 35 34.12 -9.42 -32.02
CA ILE A 35 34.69 -10.07 -30.82
C ILE A 35 36.19 -10.31 -31.13
N PRO A 36 37.17 -10.60 -30.22
CA PRO A 36 37.18 -10.85 -28.75
C PRO A 36 38.30 -10.09 -27.97
N HIS A 37 38.35 -10.20 -26.64
CA HIS A 37 39.48 -10.84 -25.93
C HIS A 37 39.30 -11.01 -24.42
N ALA A 38 39.88 -12.09 -23.94
CA ALA A 38 39.86 -12.63 -22.59
C ALA A 38 40.83 -11.92 -21.63
N GLY A 39 40.59 -12.07 -20.33
CA GLY A 39 41.54 -11.73 -19.27
C GLY A 39 41.03 -12.17 -17.91
N ALA A 40 41.53 -13.29 -17.41
CA ALA A 40 41.33 -13.78 -16.06
C ALA A 40 42.35 -13.15 -15.10
N THR A 41 41.98 -12.87 -13.85
CA THR A 41 42.89 -12.98 -12.69
C THR A 41 42.13 -13.21 -11.37
N THR A 42 42.74 -14.10 -10.60
CA THR A 42 42.48 -14.68 -9.28
C THR A 42 42.71 -13.72 -8.10
N GLY A 43 42.18 -14.07 -6.91
CA GLY A 43 42.60 -13.57 -5.59
C GLY A 43 41.39 -13.15 -4.74
N GLU A 44 40.83 -13.99 -3.87
CA GLU A 44 41.32 -14.46 -2.55
C GLU A 44 41.11 -13.43 -1.42
N ASP A 45 40.37 -13.91 -0.41
CA ASP A 45 40.22 -13.45 0.97
C ASP A 45 39.81 -12.00 1.29
N ALA A 46 38.58 -11.86 1.78
CA ALA A 46 38.36 -11.24 3.10
C ALA A 46 36.98 -11.65 3.64
N ALA A 47 37.00 -12.36 4.76
CA ALA A 47 35.87 -12.51 5.65
C ALA A 47 35.30 -11.12 5.99
N VAL A 48 34.01 -10.92 5.77
CA VAL A 48 33.28 -9.81 6.36
C VAL A 48 32.09 -10.39 7.11
N ALA A 49 32.07 -9.96 8.37
CA ALA A 49 31.08 -10.25 9.38
C ALA A 49 29.66 -10.33 8.82
N GLU A 50 28.91 -11.29 9.36
CA GLU A 50 27.47 -11.30 9.40
C GLU A 50 27.00 -10.07 10.21
N SER A 51 27.07 -8.88 9.61
CA SER A 51 26.21 -7.78 10.02
C SER A 51 24.88 -8.07 9.37
N VAL A 52 23.85 -8.31 10.18
CA VAL A 52 22.47 -8.26 9.73
C VAL A 52 22.27 -6.87 9.12
N ALA A 53 22.41 -6.80 7.80
CA ALA A 53 22.13 -5.61 7.04
C ALA A 53 20.63 -5.37 7.22
N VAL A 54 20.29 -4.28 7.91
CA VAL A 54 18.97 -3.69 7.79
C VAL A 54 18.86 -3.31 6.32
N THR A 55 18.30 -4.20 5.50
CA THR A 55 18.04 -3.92 4.10
C THR A 55 17.06 -2.76 4.08
N ALA A 56 17.53 -1.59 3.65
CA ALA A 56 16.65 -0.47 3.35
C ALA A 56 15.60 -0.98 2.36
N VAL A 57 14.33 -0.85 2.72
CA VAL A 57 13.23 -1.25 1.85
C VAL A 57 13.26 -0.33 0.64
N GLU A 58 13.61 -0.88 -0.52
CA GLU A 58 13.60 -0.13 -1.78
C GLU A 58 12.16 -0.02 -2.27
N ILE A 59 11.67 1.20 -2.48
CA ILE A 59 10.34 1.44 -3.03
C ILE A 59 10.40 1.37 -4.56
N PRO A 60 9.66 0.46 -5.22
CA PRO A 60 9.58 0.42 -6.67
C PRO A 60 9.01 1.73 -7.24
N GLU A 61 9.57 2.21 -8.35
CA GLU A 61 9.18 3.49 -8.98
C GLU A 61 7.67 3.60 -9.22
N HIS A 62 7.02 2.52 -9.66
CA HIS A 62 5.58 2.50 -9.90
C HIS A 62 4.74 2.64 -8.62
N ILE A 63 5.21 2.10 -7.48
CA ILE A 63 4.54 2.28 -6.18
C ILE A 63 4.73 3.71 -5.70
N GLY A 64 5.95 4.26 -5.84
CA GLY A 64 6.24 5.67 -5.53
C GLY A 64 5.32 6.62 -6.32
N ALA A 65 5.16 6.39 -7.62
CA ALA A 65 4.27 7.21 -8.46
C ALA A 65 2.80 7.17 -8.03
N ILE A 66 2.32 6.00 -7.56
CA ILE A 66 0.97 5.87 -7.01
C ILE A 66 0.84 6.70 -5.73
N VAL A 67 1.80 6.57 -4.81
CA VAL A 67 1.83 7.31 -3.54
C VAL A 67 1.88 8.83 -3.77
N ASP A 68 2.73 9.29 -4.69
CA ASP A 68 2.82 10.70 -5.07
C ASP A 68 1.48 11.21 -5.63
N SER A 69 0.80 10.41 -6.44
CA SER A 69 -0.53 10.78 -6.94
C SER A 69 -1.57 10.85 -5.83
N LEU A 70 -1.54 9.96 -4.86
CA LEU A 70 -2.45 9.98 -3.71
C LEU A 70 -2.20 11.23 -2.85
N ALA A 71 -0.92 11.53 -2.59
CA ALA A 71 -0.48 12.71 -1.84
C ALA A 71 -0.85 14.02 -2.54
N LEU A 72 -0.80 14.05 -3.86
CA LEU A 72 -1.14 15.24 -4.66
C LEU A 72 -2.61 15.62 -4.55
N VAL A 73 -3.52 14.64 -4.59
CA VAL A 73 -4.96 14.88 -4.42
C VAL A 73 -5.28 15.21 -2.97
N ASN A 74 -4.57 14.58 -2.01
CA ASN A 74 -4.67 14.86 -0.58
C ASN A 74 -6.11 14.73 -0.01
N GLU A 75 -6.87 13.79 -0.55
CA GLU A 75 -8.20 13.40 -0.07
C GLU A 75 -8.34 11.88 -0.09
N ILE A 76 -9.12 11.35 0.85
CA ILE A 76 -9.47 9.94 0.93
C ILE A 76 -10.81 9.75 0.24
N HIS A 77 -10.80 9.15 -0.95
CA HIS A 77 -12.03 8.76 -1.63
C HIS A 77 -12.41 7.32 -1.29
N GLY A 78 -13.70 7.09 -1.01
CA GLY A 78 -14.29 5.76 -0.90
C GLY A 78 -14.58 5.12 -2.26
N SER A 79 -15.26 3.96 -2.25
CA SER A 79 -15.53 3.15 -3.45
C SER A 79 -16.44 3.83 -4.48
N TYR A 80 -17.22 4.81 -4.05
CA TYR A 80 -18.07 5.62 -4.90
C TYR A 80 -18.12 7.06 -4.39
N VAL A 81 -18.11 8.03 -5.32
CA VAL A 81 -18.21 9.46 -5.04
C VAL A 81 -19.26 10.10 -5.95
N GLY A 82 -19.95 11.11 -5.43
CA GLY A 82 -21.04 11.82 -6.08
C GLY A 82 -22.35 11.04 -6.13
N PHE A 83 -23.41 11.72 -6.58
CA PHE A 83 -24.75 11.14 -6.70
C PHE A 83 -24.86 10.04 -7.76
N SER A 84 -23.96 10.02 -8.74
CA SER A 84 -23.88 8.97 -9.75
C SER A 84 -23.12 7.73 -9.28
N GLY A 85 -22.50 7.77 -8.09
CA GLY A 85 -21.71 6.67 -7.55
C GLY A 85 -20.47 6.33 -8.39
N ALA A 86 -19.81 7.35 -8.95
CA ALA A 86 -18.65 7.13 -9.82
C ALA A 86 -17.42 6.73 -9.00
N THR A 87 -16.68 5.73 -9.50
CA THR A 87 -15.33 5.43 -9.00
C THR A 87 -14.37 6.52 -9.46
N THR A 88 -13.48 6.94 -8.57
CA THR A 88 -12.50 8.00 -8.84
C THR A 88 -11.12 7.41 -9.07
N ARG A 89 -10.27 8.13 -9.83
CA ARG A 89 -8.86 7.75 -9.98
C ARG A 89 -8.11 7.62 -8.65
N GLN A 90 -8.49 8.44 -7.66
CA GLN A 90 -7.92 8.37 -6.31
C GLN A 90 -8.21 7.01 -5.67
N TYR A 91 -9.46 6.53 -5.76
CA TYR A 91 -9.81 5.21 -5.25
C TYR A 91 -9.14 4.10 -6.08
N GLU A 92 -9.07 4.22 -7.41
CA GLU A 92 -8.36 3.26 -8.27
C GLU A 92 -6.87 3.13 -7.88
N HIS A 93 -6.19 4.25 -7.63
CA HIS A 93 -4.81 4.27 -7.15
C HIS A 93 -4.66 3.60 -5.77
N PHE A 94 -5.63 3.81 -4.86
CA PHE A 94 -5.66 3.06 -3.61
C PHE A 94 -5.81 1.55 -3.83
N ILE A 95 -6.72 1.12 -4.72
CA ILE A 95 -6.86 -0.30 -5.06
C ILE A 95 -5.52 -0.86 -5.55
N GLN A 96 -4.86 -0.16 -6.49
CA GLN A 96 -3.56 -0.57 -7.01
C GLN A 96 -2.50 -0.64 -5.91
N LEU A 97 -2.41 0.37 -5.04
CA LEU A 97 -1.50 0.37 -3.89
C LEU A 97 -1.75 -0.87 -3.01
N SER A 98 -3.01 -1.17 -2.69
CA SER A 98 -3.37 -2.31 -1.83
C SER A 98 -3.04 -3.67 -2.44
N GLN A 99 -2.97 -3.77 -3.77
CA GLN A 99 -2.72 -5.02 -4.49
C GLN A 99 -1.24 -5.22 -4.85
N LEU A 100 -0.52 -4.13 -5.12
CA LEU A 100 0.83 -4.17 -5.68
C LEU A 100 1.92 -3.99 -4.62
N ALA A 101 1.68 -3.15 -3.61
CA ALA A 101 2.69 -2.88 -2.58
C ALA A 101 2.82 -4.05 -1.60
N CYS A 102 4.04 -4.36 -1.18
CA CYS A 102 4.26 -5.35 -0.14
C CYS A 102 4.06 -4.74 1.27
N PRO A 103 3.83 -5.55 2.31
CA PRO A 103 3.62 -5.05 3.66
C PRO A 103 4.75 -4.15 4.17
N GLU A 104 6.00 -4.45 3.83
CA GLU A 104 7.17 -3.68 4.25
C GLU A 104 7.16 -2.26 3.67
N GLU A 105 6.77 -2.11 2.40
CA GLU A 105 6.60 -0.81 1.74
C GLU A 105 5.43 -0.03 2.37
N LEU A 106 4.31 -0.70 2.59
CA LEU A 106 3.14 -0.09 3.22
C LEU A 106 3.44 0.39 4.65
N LEU A 107 4.19 -0.38 5.43
CA LEU A 107 4.64 0.03 6.77
C LEU A 107 5.48 1.32 6.70
N LEU A 108 6.37 1.46 5.71
CA LEU A 108 7.11 2.70 5.52
C LEU A 108 6.16 3.88 5.26
N PHE A 109 5.14 3.68 4.42
CA PHE A 109 4.15 4.70 4.10
C PHE A 109 3.21 5.06 5.26
N THR A 110 3.05 4.18 6.26
CA THR A 110 2.34 4.56 7.49
C THR A 110 3.08 5.64 8.28
N SER A 111 4.37 5.89 8.03
CA SER A 111 5.11 7.01 8.63
C SER A 111 5.32 8.20 7.68
N HIS A 112 4.61 8.23 6.55
CA HIS A 112 4.75 9.28 5.55
C HIS A 112 4.32 10.66 6.07
N GLU A 113 4.90 11.75 5.58
CA GLU A 113 4.56 13.13 6.02
C GLU A 113 3.11 13.51 5.74
N ASN A 114 2.60 13.10 4.58
CA ASN A 114 1.22 13.31 4.17
C ASN A 114 0.27 12.32 4.89
N ALA A 115 -0.71 12.86 5.63
CA ALA A 115 -1.66 12.06 6.42
C ALA A 115 -2.58 11.17 5.57
N VAL A 116 -2.93 11.58 4.35
CA VAL A 116 -3.72 10.76 3.43
C VAL A 116 -2.93 9.54 2.95
N VAL A 117 -1.63 9.70 2.73
CA VAL A 117 -0.76 8.55 2.43
C VAL A 117 -0.70 7.58 3.61
N ARG A 118 -0.54 8.08 4.85
CA ARG A 118 -0.60 7.24 6.05
C ARG A 118 -1.92 6.49 6.15
N ALA A 119 -3.03 7.17 5.90
CA ALA A 119 -4.38 6.60 5.92
C ALA A 119 -4.54 5.45 4.91
N TYR A 120 -4.14 5.70 3.66
CA TYR A 120 -4.24 4.69 2.61
C TYR A 120 -3.29 3.51 2.81
N ALA A 121 -2.08 3.76 3.32
CA ALA A 121 -1.14 2.70 3.65
C ALA A 121 -1.69 1.78 4.76
N PHE A 122 -2.26 2.37 5.82
CA PHE A 122 -2.93 1.61 6.87
C PHE A 122 -4.14 0.82 6.34
N TRP A 123 -4.96 1.44 5.49
CA TRP A 123 -6.10 0.76 4.87
C TRP A 123 -5.65 -0.40 3.96
N ALA A 124 -4.57 -0.22 3.20
CA ALA A 124 -3.98 -1.28 2.39
C ALA A 124 -3.47 -2.44 3.26
N LEU A 125 -2.78 -2.17 4.37
CA LEU A 125 -2.35 -3.19 5.34
C LEU A 125 -3.55 -3.96 5.91
N ALA A 126 -4.65 -3.25 6.21
CA ALA A 126 -5.88 -3.87 6.69
C ALA A 126 -6.47 -4.83 5.65
N ARG A 127 -6.55 -4.42 4.38
CA ARG A 127 -7.01 -5.29 3.27
C ARG A 127 -6.11 -6.50 3.06
N GLN A 128 -4.80 -6.33 3.22
CA GLN A 128 -3.82 -7.41 3.16
C GLN A 128 -3.82 -8.33 4.38
N GLN A 129 -4.74 -8.12 5.33
CA GLN A 129 -4.86 -8.92 6.55
C GLN A 129 -3.59 -8.92 7.41
N TYR A 130 -2.82 -7.82 7.38
CA TYR A 130 -1.52 -7.74 8.04
C TYR A 130 -1.60 -8.09 9.54
N GLU A 131 -0.72 -8.98 10.00
CA GLU A 131 -0.78 -9.51 11.37
C GLU A 131 -0.58 -8.41 12.42
N GLY A 132 0.40 -7.53 12.21
CA GLY A 132 0.76 -6.44 13.13
C GLY A 132 -0.10 -5.17 13.04
N LEU A 133 -1.28 -5.24 12.41
CA LEU A 133 -2.13 -4.05 12.16
C LEU A 133 -2.51 -3.29 13.44
N GLU A 134 -2.78 -4.00 14.54
CA GLU A 134 -3.09 -3.40 15.85
C GLU A 134 -1.95 -2.49 16.34
N LYS A 135 -0.70 -2.96 16.22
CA LYS A 135 0.48 -2.19 16.63
C LYS A 135 0.58 -0.88 15.83
N VAL A 136 0.38 -0.96 14.51
CA VAL A 136 0.40 0.22 13.63
C VAL A 136 -0.69 1.22 14.02
N LEU A 137 -1.88 0.75 14.36
CA LEU A 137 -2.98 1.61 14.80
C LEU A 137 -2.65 2.31 16.13
N LEU A 138 -2.08 1.58 17.09
CA LEU A 138 -1.67 2.13 18.38
C LEU A 138 -0.53 3.15 18.26
N GLU A 139 0.40 2.96 17.32
CA GLU A 139 1.46 3.93 17.01
C GLU A 139 0.88 5.27 16.52
N HIS A 140 -0.29 5.25 15.88
CA HIS A 140 -1.01 6.44 15.41
C HIS A 140 -1.99 7.01 16.45
N ALA A 141 -2.08 6.45 17.65
CA ALA A 141 -3.08 6.87 18.65
C ALA A 141 -2.99 8.36 19.03
N ARG A 142 -1.81 8.98 18.85
CA ARG A 142 -1.55 10.41 19.11
C ARG A 142 -1.40 11.24 17.83
N ASP A 143 -1.68 10.69 16.66
CA ASP A 143 -1.65 11.45 15.41
C ASP A 143 -2.85 12.40 15.36
N GLU A 144 -2.55 13.70 15.45
CA GLU A 144 -3.56 14.77 15.44
C GLU A 144 -3.83 15.32 14.03
N ALA A 145 -3.22 14.77 12.99
CA ALA A 145 -3.45 15.21 11.62
C ALA A 145 -4.92 15.00 11.23
N LEU A 146 -5.43 15.90 10.40
CA LEU A 146 -6.77 15.82 9.84
C LEU A 146 -6.70 15.32 8.40
N VAL A 147 -7.66 14.47 8.03
CA VAL A 147 -7.85 14.00 6.66
C VAL A 147 -9.25 14.36 6.17
N ARG A 148 -9.35 14.65 4.87
CA ARG A 148 -10.64 14.89 4.21
C ARG A 148 -11.07 13.61 3.50
N GLU A 149 -12.17 13.04 3.97
CA GLU A 149 -12.80 11.85 3.42
C GLU A 149 -13.98 12.25 2.53
N VAL A 150 -14.13 11.55 1.41
CA VAL A 150 -15.15 11.77 0.39
C VAL A 150 -15.76 10.43 0.01
N GLN A 151 -17.02 10.22 0.36
CA GLN A 151 -17.76 9.03 -0.02
C GLN A 151 -19.23 9.35 -0.27
N GLY A 152 -19.78 8.79 -1.35
CA GLY A 152 -21.06 9.20 -1.88
C GLY A 152 -21.10 10.70 -2.14
N GLY A 153 -22.17 11.37 -1.72
CA GLY A 153 -22.31 12.83 -1.83
C GLY A 153 -21.76 13.62 -0.64
N MET A 154 -21.06 12.96 0.29
CA MET A 154 -20.61 13.58 1.55
C MET A 154 -19.11 13.84 1.54
N VAL A 155 -18.72 14.88 2.26
CA VAL A 155 -17.34 15.25 2.53
C VAL A 155 -17.23 15.45 4.03
N THR A 156 -16.26 14.78 4.66
CA THR A 156 -16.03 14.87 6.09
C THR A 156 -14.56 15.17 6.35
N THR A 157 -14.26 16.03 7.32
CA THR A 157 -12.89 16.18 7.84
C THR A 157 -12.82 15.55 9.22
N VAL A 158 -11.93 14.58 9.39
CA VAL A 158 -11.77 13.83 10.64
C VAL A 158 -10.30 13.69 11.03
N PRO A 159 -9.99 13.49 12.32
CA PRO A 159 -8.69 13.01 12.74
C PRO A 159 -8.28 11.73 12.04
N LEU A 160 -7.01 11.60 11.66
CA LEU A 160 -6.48 10.42 10.98
C LEU A 160 -6.75 9.14 11.77
N ILE A 161 -6.55 9.18 13.08
CA ILE A 161 -6.78 8.04 13.95
C ILE A 161 -8.25 7.58 13.93
N ASP A 162 -9.20 8.51 13.82
CA ASP A 162 -10.63 8.17 13.77
C ASP A 162 -10.95 7.46 12.44
N PHE A 163 -10.41 7.95 11.32
CA PHE A 163 -10.53 7.27 10.03
C PHE A 163 -9.92 5.86 10.08
N MET A 164 -8.73 5.69 10.66
CA MET A 164 -8.09 4.39 10.79
C MET A 164 -8.95 3.42 11.63
N GLN A 165 -9.59 3.90 12.71
CA GLN A 165 -10.54 3.09 13.47
C GLN A 165 -11.73 2.65 12.60
N TRP A 166 -12.29 3.52 11.76
CA TRP A 166 -13.38 3.16 10.86
C TRP A 166 -13.03 2.04 9.86
N VAL A 167 -11.78 1.99 9.40
CA VAL A 167 -11.32 0.93 8.49
C VAL A 167 -11.41 -0.46 9.15
N VAL A 168 -11.03 -0.55 10.43
CA VAL A 168 -10.90 -1.82 11.16
C VAL A 168 -12.08 -2.14 12.07
N ASP A 169 -13.05 -1.24 12.19
CA ASP A 169 -14.28 -1.48 12.91
C ASP A 169 -15.17 -2.47 12.16
N PRO A 170 -15.70 -3.53 12.81
CA PRO A 170 -16.54 -4.55 12.19
C PRO A 170 -17.77 -4.01 11.44
N ASP A 171 -18.32 -2.89 11.89
CA ASP A 171 -19.60 -2.36 11.41
C ASP A 171 -19.45 -1.18 10.45
N LEU A 172 -18.21 -0.80 10.09
CA LEU A 172 -17.90 0.41 9.32
C LEU A 172 -17.16 0.16 7.98
N LEU A 173 -16.94 1.27 7.28
CA LEU A 173 -16.21 1.57 6.02
C LEU A 173 -15.95 0.44 5.02
N ASP A 174 -15.18 -0.60 5.37
CA ASP A 174 -14.73 -1.62 4.42
C ASP A 174 -14.84 -3.04 4.97
N THR A 175 -15.72 -3.85 4.40
CA THR A 175 -15.93 -5.25 4.79
C THR A 175 -14.78 -6.18 4.40
N GLU A 176 -13.90 -5.77 3.48
CA GLU A 176 -12.75 -6.58 3.04
C GLU A 176 -11.51 -6.39 3.93
N SER A 177 -11.50 -5.35 4.75
CA SER A 177 -10.41 -5.05 5.68
C SER A 177 -10.43 -5.99 6.89
N LYS A 178 -9.25 -6.33 7.38
CA LYS A 178 -9.08 -6.98 8.69
C LYS A 178 -9.75 -6.14 9.76
N LYS A 179 -10.58 -6.80 10.56
CA LYS A 179 -11.26 -6.18 11.70
C LYS A 179 -10.49 -6.43 12.99
N LEU A 180 -10.47 -5.43 13.85
CA LEU A 180 -9.82 -5.51 15.17
C LEU A 180 -10.88 -5.58 16.27
N ASP A 181 -10.46 -6.08 17.43
CA ASP A 181 -11.32 -6.12 18.61
C ASP A 181 -11.59 -4.69 19.13
N THR A 182 -12.80 -4.45 19.62
CA THR A 182 -13.21 -3.17 20.21
C THR A 182 -12.36 -2.73 21.40
N ASP A 183 -11.69 -3.66 22.11
CA ASP A 183 -10.76 -3.34 23.19
C ASP A 183 -9.56 -2.50 22.70
N VAL A 184 -9.17 -2.62 21.44
CA VAL A 184 -8.12 -1.79 20.84
C VAL A 184 -8.55 -0.31 20.81
N PHE A 185 -9.83 -0.04 20.54
CA PHE A 185 -10.36 1.33 20.51
C PHE A 185 -10.38 1.99 21.88
N ARG A 186 -10.59 1.18 22.94
CA ARG A 186 -10.45 1.63 24.32
C ARG A 186 -9.00 2.01 24.61
N GLN A 187 -8.02 1.19 24.21
CA GLN A 187 -6.60 1.50 24.38
C GLN A 187 -6.20 2.80 23.65
N ILE A 188 -6.66 2.98 22.40
CA ILE A 188 -6.44 4.23 21.65
C ILE A 188 -6.97 5.43 22.43
N SER A 189 -8.20 5.33 22.93
CA SER A 189 -8.82 6.41 23.72
C SER A 189 -8.01 6.72 24.97
N GLU A 190 -7.55 5.70 25.70
CA GLU A 190 -6.68 5.86 26.85
C GLU A 190 -5.36 6.55 26.48
N ILE A 191 -4.69 6.15 25.40
CA ILE A 191 -3.41 6.75 24.96
C ILE A 191 -3.59 8.20 24.49
N ARG A 192 -4.68 8.47 23.77
CA ARG A 192 -4.99 9.78 23.17
C ARG A 192 -5.38 10.83 24.20
N PHE A 193 -6.06 10.41 25.27
CA PHE A 193 -6.57 11.31 26.31
C PHE A 193 -5.83 11.21 27.65
N SER A 194 -4.85 10.31 27.78
CA SER A 194 -3.91 10.29 28.91
C SER A 194 -2.98 11.49 28.85
N ASP A 195 -2.96 12.26 29.95
CA ASP A 195 -2.10 13.40 30.27
C ASP A 195 -1.74 14.31 29.07
N ARG A 196 -2.68 15.21 28.76
CA ARG A 196 -2.41 16.51 28.14
C ARG A 196 -2.05 17.55 29.19
#